data_AF-A0A1I4QJW3-F1
#
_entry.id   AF-A0A1I4QJW3-F1
#
_cell.length_a   1.000
_cell.length_b   1.000
_cell.length_c   1.000
_cell.angle_alpha   90.00
_cell.angle_beta   90.00
_cell.angle_gamma   90.00
#
_symmetry.space_group_name_H-M   'P 1'
#
loop_
_entity.id
_entity.type
_entity.pdbx_description
1 polymer ?
#
loop_
_entity_poly.entity_id
_entity_poly.type
_entity_poly.pdbx_seq_one_letter_code
_entity_poly.pdbx_strand_id
1 'polypeptide(L)'
;MRRFILIFLILLITFLTGCSPTEDYRFNDKDIKISLTNQENNDEYRTYSIEVKNTGKLEIKYLNFYLYYPVILTNGSKGNPFKIEGKTDISKPINWIGYSKLDR
;
A
#
# COMPACT_ATOMS: atom_id res chain seq x y z
N MET A 1 14.02 30.47 -52.20
CA MET A 1 13.64 29.06 -51.90
C MET A 1 14.47 28.42 -50.79
N ARG A 2 15.82 28.44 -50.85
CA ARG A 2 16.69 27.81 -49.83
C ARG A 2 16.46 28.26 -48.37
N ARG A 3 16.12 29.53 -48.15
CA ARG A 3 15.75 30.08 -46.82
C ARG A 3 14.42 29.55 -46.28
N PHE A 4 13.44 29.31 -47.15
CA PHE A 4 12.13 28.76 -46.74
C PHE A 4 12.24 27.29 -46.33
N ILE A 5 13.11 26.53 -47.00
CA ILE A 5 13.39 25.13 -46.64
C ILE A 5 13.99 25.04 -45.23
N LEU A 6 14.92 25.93 -44.88
CA LEU A 6 15.51 25.97 -43.53
C LEU A 6 14.48 26.30 -42.44
N ILE A 7 13.59 27.25 -42.70
CA ILE A 7 12.52 27.62 -41.75
C ILE A 7 11.57 26.45 -41.54
N PHE A 8 11.17 25.76 -42.61
CA PHE A 8 10.31 24.59 -42.53
C PHE A 8 10.96 23.43 -41.75
N LEU A 9 12.27 23.23 -41.94
CA LEU A 9 13.03 22.20 -41.21
C LEU A 9 13.08 22.49 -39.70
N ILE A 10 13.31 23.74 -39.31
CA ILE A 10 13.34 24.17 -37.90
C ILE A 10 11.96 23.94 -37.27
N LEU A 11 10.90 24.29 -37.98
CA LEU A 11 9.52 24.15 -37.51
C LEU A 11 9.13 22.68 -37.31
N LEU A 12 9.60 21.79 -38.21
CA LEU A 12 9.42 20.35 -38.09
C LEU A 12 10.14 19.78 -36.85
N ILE A 13 11.38 20.22 -36.58
CA ILE A 13 12.15 19.78 -35.42
C ILE A 13 11.47 20.21 -34.13
N THR A 14 10.94 21.43 -34.05
CA THR A 14 10.22 21.91 -32.86
C THR A 14 8.90 21.19 -32.62
N PHE A 15 8.25 20.68 -33.68
CA PHE A 15 7.02 19.90 -33.57
C PHE A 15 7.29 18.47 -33.06
N LEU A 16 8.44 17.90 -33.43
CA LEU A 16 8.83 16.55 -33.04
C LEU A 16 9.32 16.47 -31.58
N THR A 17 9.78 17.57 -30.99
CA THR A 17 10.23 17.61 -29.59
C THR A 17 9.13 18.01 -28.60
N GLY A 18 7.85 17.77 -28.93
CA GLY A 18 6.73 18.00 -28.02
C GLY A 18 6.95 17.27 -26.70
N CYS A 19 7.19 18.02 -25.62
CA CYS A 19 7.31 17.47 -24.29
C CYS A 19 5.97 16.84 -23.89
N SER A 20 5.93 15.52 -23.80
CA SER A 20 4.77 14.82 -23.24
C SER A 20 4.56 15.27 -21.81
N PRO A 21 3.34 15.64 -21.38
CA PRO A 21 3.10 15.94 -19.98
C PRO A 21 3.45 14.69 -19.17
N THR A 22 4.32 14.86 -18.16
CA THR A 22 4.54 13.83 -17.16
C THR A 22 3.22 13.60 -16.44
N GLU A 23 2.69 12.36 -16.50
CA GLU A 23 1.53 11.99 -15.67
C GLU A 23 1.86 12.32 -14.21
N ASP A 24 1.03 13.14 -13.57
CA ASP A 24 1.19 13.47 -12.15
C ASP A 24 0.77 12.24 -11.34
N TYR A 25 1.73 11.37 -11.04
CA TYR A 25 1.52 10.19 -10.21
C TYR A 25 1.37 10.60 -8.74
N ARG A 26 0.20 11.12 -8.40
CA ARG A 26 -0.16 11.42 -7.00
C ARG A 26 -0.57 10.15 -6.28
N PHE A 27 -0.09 9.99 -5.06
CA PHE A 27 -0.59 8.96 -4.16
C PHE A 27 -2.06 9.22 -3.85
N ASN A 28 -2.88 8.17 -3.95
CA ASN A 28 -4.28 8.16 -3.61
C ASN A 28 -4.52 7.00 -2.63
N ASP A 29 -4.88 7.33 -1.40
CA ASP A 29 -5.11 6.36 -0.33
C ASP A 29 -6.25 5.38 -0.66
N LYS A 30 -7.21 5.79 -1.48
CA LYS A 30 -8.31 4.93 -1.94
C LYS A 30 -7.85 3.76 -2.81
N ASP A 31 -6.65 3.82 -3.37
CA ASP A 31 -6.06 2.75 -4.18
C ASP A 31 -5.50 1.61 -3.31
N ILE A 32 -5.41 1.82 -2.00
CA ILE A 32 -5.00 0.80 -1.04
C ILE A 32 -6.24 0.15 -0.45
N LYS A 33 -6.44 -1.12 -0.77
CA LYS A 33 -7.55 -1.93 -0.27
C LYS A 33 -7.03 -2.85 0.81
N ILE A 34 -7.68 -2.82 1.97
CA ILE A 34 -7.40 -3.70 3.10
C ILE A 34 -8.63 -4.58 3.29
N SER A 35 -8.45 -5.89 3.40
CA SER A 35 -9.55 -6.83 3.55
C SER A 35 -9.19 -7.97 4.49
N LEU A 36 -10.14 -8.38 5.32
CA LEU A 36 -10.01 -9.60 6.10
C LEU A 36 -10.45 -10.77 5.23
N THR A 37 -9.53 -11.66 4.89
CA THR A 37 -9.78 -12.78 3.96
C THR A 37 -10.07 -14.09 4.67
N ASN A 38 -9.56 -14.26 5.89
CA ASN A 38 -9.83 -15.43 6.71
C ASN A 38 -9.85 -15.06 8.19
N GLN A 39 -10.65 -15.79 8.95
CA GLN A 39 -10.68 -15.76 10.41
C GLN A 39 -10.82 -17.19 10.91
N GLU A 40 -9.87 -17.63 11.71
CA GLU A 40 -9.88 -18.93 12.36
C GLU A 40 -9.93 -18.74 13.87
N ASN A 41 -10.71 -19.57 14.54
CA ASN A 41 -10.89 -19.52 15.97
C ASN A 41 -10.67 -20.92 16.54
N ASN A 42 -9.72 -21.07 17.45
CA ASN A 42 -9.59 -22.29 18.26
C ASN A 42 -9.69 -21.93 19.75
N ASP A 43 -9.51 -22.92 20.62
CA ASP A 43 -9.68 -22.74 22.07
C ASP A 43 -8.57 -21.87 22.72
N GLU A 44 -7.47 -21.61 22.02
CA GLU A 44 -6.29 -20.92 22.56
C GLU A 44 -6.04 -19.55 21.92
N TYR A 45 -6.37 -19.38 20.64
CA TYR A 45 -6.07 -18.20 19.85
C TYR A 45 -7.09 -17.98 18.73
N ARG A 46 -7.14 -16.73 18.27
CA ARG A 46 -7.86 -16.33 17.08
C ARG A 46 -6.87 -15.79 16.05
N THR A 47 -6.90 -16.38 14.85
CA THR A 47 -6.04 -16.00 13.73
C THR A 47 -6.84 -15.21 12.72
N TYR A 48 -6.22 -14.16 12.16
CA TYR A 48 -6.81 -13.31 11.13
C TYR A 48 -5.84 -13.20 9.96
N SER A 49 -6.34 -13.39 8.75
CA SER A 49 -5.59 -13.13 7.53
C SER A 49 -6.04 -11.79 6.93
N ILE A 50 -5.14 -10.82 6.91
CA ILE A 50 -5.39 -9.48 6.36
C ILE A 50 -4.63 -9.37 5.03
N GLU A 51 -5.37 -9.13 3.94
CA GLU A 51 -4.81 -8.80 2.64
C GLU A 51 -4.73 -7.29 2.47
N VAL A 52 -3.59 -6.82 1.95
CA VAL A 52 -3.40 -5.43 1.52
C VAL A 52 -3.06 -5.44 0.04
N LYS A 53 -3.93 -4.83 -0.77
CA LYS A 53 -3.81 -4.77 -2.22
C LYS A 53 -3.66 -3.32 -2.67
N ASN A 54 -2.66 -3.08 -3.51
CA ASN A 54 -2.47 -1.82 -4.19
C ASN A 54 -3.08 -1.90 -5.60
N THR A 55 -4.11 -1.11 -5.88
CA THR A 55 -4.74 -1.01 -7.21
C THR A 55 -4.28 0.22 -8.00
N GLY A 56 -3.41 1.03 -7.42
CA GLY A 56 -2.87 2.24 -8.03
C GLY A 56 -1.73 1.95 -9.01
N LYS A 57 -1.34 2.96 -9.79
CA LYS A 57 -0.21 2.88 -10.72
C LYS A 57 1.16 3.01 -10.02
N LEU A 58 1.18 3.51 -8.79
CA LEU A 58 2.39 3.72 -8.00
C LEU A 58 2.82 2.43 -7.30
N GLU A 59 4.10 2.10 -7.36
CA GLU A 59 4.68 0.98 -6.60
C GLU A 59 4.85 1.35 -5.11
N ILE A 60 4.45 0.45 -4.21
CA ILE A 60 4.68 0.60 -2.76
C ILE A 60 5.86 -0.27 -2.34
N LYS A 61 6.95 0.39 -1.92
CA LYS A 61 8.17 -0.30 -1.47
C LYS A 61 8.11 -0.74 0.00
N TYR A 62 7.42 0.03 0.84
CA TYR A 62 7.36 -0.21 2.28
C TYR A 62 5.93 -0.06 2.76
N LEU A 63 5.47 -1.04 3.54
CA LEU A 63 4.18 -1.01 4.20
C LEU A 63 4.42 -1.18 5.71
N ASN A 64 4.09 -0.14 6.48
CA ASN A 64 4.08 -0.22 7.93
C ASN A 64 2.63 -0.42 8.38
N PHE A 65 2.33 -1.61 8.89
CA PHE A 65 1.00 -1.95 9.38
C PHE A 65 0.99 -1.91 10.91
N TYR A 66 0.06 -1.15 11.50
CA TYR A 66 -0.09 -1.03 12.95
C TYR A 66 -1.47 -1.55 13.34
N LEU A 67 -1.50 -2.60 14.16
CA LEU A 67 -2.74 -3.15 14.70
C LEU A 67 -2.89 -2.75 16.17
N TYR A 68 -3.94 -2.00 16.49
CA TYR A 68 -4.30 -1.62 17.85
C TYR A 68 -5.69 -2.13 18.20
N TYR A 69 -5.77 -3.00 19.21
CA TYR A 69 -7.04 -3.48 19.76
C TYR A 69 -7.05 -3.28 21.29
N PRO A 70 -7.81 -2.30 21.82
CA PRO A 70 -7.88 -2.12 23.27
C PRO A 70 -8.63 -3.30 23.91
N VAL A 71 -8.09 -3.83 25.01
CA VAL A 71 -8.80 -4.81 25.83
C VAL A 71 -9.75 -4.04 26.73
N ILE A 72 -11.05 -4.16 26.46
CA ILE A 72 -12.12 -3.58 27.30
C ILE A 72 -12.26 -4.46 28.55
N LEU A 73 -12.12 -3.86 29.73
CA LEU A 73 -12.33 -4.47 31.04
C LEU A 73 -13.58 -3.85 31.68
N THR A 74 -14.17 -4.54 32.66
CA THR A 74 -15.35 -4.04 33.39
C THR A 74 -15.11 -2.70 34.10
N ASN A 75 -13.85 -2.36 34.37
CA ASN A 75 -13.39 -1.17 35.10
C ASN A 75 -12.47 -0.25 34.26
N GLY A 76 -12.39 -0.43 32.95
CA GLY A 76 -11.58 0.47 32.09
C GLY A 76 -11.18 -0.15 30.76
N SER A 77 -10.16 0.42 30.12
CA SER A 77 -9.54 -0.20 28.94
C SER A 77 -8.04 -0.28 29.12
N LYS A 78 -7.42 -1.37 28.66
CA LYS A 78 -5.98 -1.54 28.62
C LYS A 78 -5.53 -1.55 27.16
N GLY A 79 -4.50 -0.75 26.86
CA GLY A 79 -3.89 -0.77 25.53
C GLY A 79 -3.26 -2.12 25.21
N ASN A 80 -3.29 -2.51 23.94
CA ASN A 80 -2.61 -3.70 23.47
C ASN A 80 -1.08 -3.56 23.69
N PRO A 81 -0.41 -4.44 24.46
CA PRO A 81 1.04 -4.37 24.64
C PRO A 81 1.82 -4.87 23.42
N PHE A 82 1.15 -5.50 22.44
CA PHE A 82 1.81 -6.13 21.31
C PHE A 82 1.91 -5.18 20.11
N LYS A 83 3.14 -4.86 19.70
CA LYS A 83 3.45 -4.21 18.42
C LYS A 83 3.71 -5.32 17.38
N ILE A 84 2.93 -5.33 16.30
CA ILE A 84 3.13 -6.27 15.19
C ILE A 84 3.73 -5.46 14.03
N GLU A 85 4.96 -5.80 13.64
CA GLU A 85 5.63 -5.22 12.48
C GLU A 85 5.83 -6.31 11.43
N GLY A 86 5.41 -6.08 10.20
CA GLY A 86 5.67 -6.99 9.08
C GLY A 86 6.61 -6.36 8.10
N LYS A 87 7.65 -7.11 7.73
CA LYS A 87 8.47 -6.83 6.55
C LYS A 87 7.93 -7.65 5.39
N THR A 88 7.61 -6.96 4.30
CA THR A 88 7.24 -7.61 3.04
C THR A 88 8.47 -7.89 2.19
N ASP A 89 8.42 -8.98 1.43
CA ASP A 89 9.31 -9.27 0.31
C ASP A 89 8.42 -9.31 -0.94
N ILE A 90 8.85 -8.68 -2.02
CA ILE A 90 8.04 -8.24 -3.19
C ILE A 90 7.30 -9.38 -3.92
N SER A 91 7.58 -10.63 -3.55
CA SER A 91 7.14 -11.85 -4.24
C SER A 91 6.23 -12.76 -3.41
N LYS A 92 5.89 -12.43 -2.15
CA LYS A 92 5.10 -13.31 -1.28
C LYS A 92 3.96 -12.58 -0.55
N PRO A 93 2.78 -13.20 -0.41
CA PRO A 93 1.74 -12.68 0.46
C PRO A 93 2.25 -12.60 1.90
N ILE A 94 1.89 -11.53 2.60
CA ILE A 94 2.30 -11.33 3.99
C ILE A 94 1.50 -12.31 4.85
N ASN A 95 2.19 -13.31 5.40
CA ASN A 95 1.58 -14.28 6.31
C ASN A 95 1.79 -13.79 7.75
N TRP A 96 0.71 -13.36 8.39
CA TRP A 96 0.75 -12.82 9.76
C TRP A 96 0.38 -13.93 10.76
N ILE A 97 1.29 -14.22 11.69
CA ILE A 97 0.98 -15.05 12.87
C ILE A 97 1.08 -14.12 14.10
N GLY A 98 -0.07 -13.63 14.56
CA GLY A 98 -0.18 -12.87 15.80
C GLY A 98 -0.60 -13.78 16.94
N TYR A 99 0.20 -13.86 18.00
CA TYR A 99 -0.18 -14.57 19.22
C TYR A 99 -0.87 -13.59 20.17
N SER A 100 -2.18 -13.73 20.35
CA SER A 100 -2.88 -13.11 21.49
C SER A 100 -3.14 -14.19 22.54
N LYS A 101 -2.38 -14.19 23.63
CA LYS A 101 -2.70 -15.03 24.77
C LYS A 101 -3.86 -14.39 25.53
N LEU A 102 -5.01 -15.05 25.51
CA LEU A 102 -6.14 -14.72 26.37
C LEU A 102 -5.84 -15.27 27.76
N ASP A 103 -5.29 -14.45 28.65
CA ASP A 103 -5.27 -14.78 30.06
C ASP A 103 -6.71 -14.67 30.57
N ARG A 104 -7.26 -15.82 30.95
CA ARG A 104 -8.62 -16.02 31.46
C ARG A 104 -8.76 -15.57 32.90
#